data_AF-A0A2T7CNI9-F1
#
_entry.id   AF-A0A2T7CNI9-F1
#
_cell.length_a   1.000
_cell.length_b   1.000
_cell.length_c   1.000
_cell.angle_alpha   90.00
_cell.angle_beta   90.00
_cell.angle_gamma   90.00
#
_symmetry.space_group_name_H-M   'P 1'
#
loop_
_entity.id
_entity.type
_entity.pdbx_description
1 polymer ?
#
loop_
_entity_poly.entity_id
_entity_poly.type
_entity_poly.pdbx_seq_one_letter_code
_entity_poly.pdbx_strand_id
1 'polypeptide(L)'
;MHANQSRPVAMATAPANGDSQSGPQRNYQVVVAATRDLGIGKDGILPWKLLGDLKFFKELTLSTSDPAKKNAVIMGRKTWESIPVKLRPLPGRLNVILTRSGSFDFATVENVVICGSMKSALELLASTPYCLSIEKVFVIGGGQVLREYLNGPACEAIHLTDIQSSIECDTFIPPIDFSVFQPWYSSFPMVESNIRHSFVTFVRVRKSLAETNDSNGKESTEVDSKNDKFETENFSFLPKMIFDRHEEYRYLNLVEDIIRSGAQKNDRTGTGTLSKFGCQMRFNLRKNFPLLTTKRVFWRGVVEELLWFISGSTNAKVLQEKGIHIWDGNASGEYLDSVGLAHREEGDLGPVYGFQWRHFGAEYTDMHADYTGKGFDQLMDVIDKIKNNPDDRRIILSAWNPSDLKKMALPPCHMFAQFYVENGELSCQMYQRSADMGLGVPFNIASYSLLTYMIAQVCDLSPGDFVHVIGDTHVYRTHVRALEEQIQKMPKPFPTLKINPSKKGIDSFVASDFKLVGYDPHQKIEMKMAI
;
A
#
# COMPACT_ATOMS: atom_id res chain seq x y z
N MET A 1 30.37 48.91 65.76
CA MET A 1 29.07 48.22 65.80
C MET A 1 28.40 48.47 64.45
N HIS A 2 28.04 47.55 63.57
CA HIS A 2 28.02 46.09 63.53
C HIS A 2 28.47 45.68 62.11
N ALA A 3 29.32 44.67 62.03
CA ALA A 3 29.61 43.93 60.82
C ALA A 3 28.52 42.85 60.62
N ASN A 4 28.13 42.57 59.38
CA ASN A 4 27.50 41.29 59.06
C ASN A 4 28.06 40.77 57.74
N GLN A 5 28.91 39.75 57.86
CA GLN A 5 29.51 38.98 56.77
C GLN A 5 28.48 37.97 56.25
N SER A 6 28.21 38.00 54.96
CA SER A 6 27.46 36.95 54.25
C SER A 6 28.38 35.76 53.98
N ARG A 7 27.96 34.58 54.45
CA ARG A 7 28.60 33.27 54.23
C ARG A 7 28.45 32.82 52.76
N PRO A 8 29.43 32.10 52.18
CA PRO A 8 29.31 31.48 50.87
C PRO A 8 28.47 30.20 50.95
N VAL A 9 27.56 30.01 49.98
CA VAL A 9 26.81 28.76 49.78
C VAL A 9 27.73 27.75 49.11
N ALA A 10 27.81 26.56 49.71
CA ALA A 10 28.72 25.48 49.36
C ALA A 10 28.41 24.87 47.98
N MET A 11 29.49 24.54 47.26
CA MET A 11 29.49 23.62 46.12
C MET A 11 28.99 22.23 46.57
N ALA A 12 27.94 21.74 45.95
CA ALA A 12 27.52 20.34 46.08
C ALA A 12 28.20 19.50 44.99
N THR A 13 29.09 18.63 45.43
CA THR A 13 29.78 17.59 44.65
C THR A 13 28.81 16.49 44.25
N ALA A 14 28.95 15.99 43.01
CA ALA A 14 28.16 14.89 42.46
C ALA A 14 28.50 13.55 43.14
N PRO A 15 27.53 12.66 43.38
CA PRO A 15 27.82 11.27 43.70
C PRO A 15 28.04 10.46 42.43
N ALA A 16 29.06 9.60 42.46
CA ALA A 16 29.41 8.66 41.41
C ALA A 16 28.67 7.32 41.58
N ASN A 17 28.31 6.73 40.44
CA ASN A 17 27.92 5.34 40.15
C ASN A 17 26.75 4.68 40.90
N GLY A 18 25.70 4.35 40.14
CA GLY A 18 24.68 3.35 40.48
C GLY A 18 23.42 3.45 39.61
N ASP A 19 23.21 2.44 38.74
CA ASP A 19 22.03 2.14 37.92
C ASP A 19 21.55 3.13 36.85
N SER A 20 21.76 2.72 35.59
CA SER A 20 21.17 3.31 34.39
C SER A 20 19.65 3.06 34.34
N GLN A 21 18.87 3.87 35.06
CA GLN A 21 17.47 4.05 34.74
C GLN A 21 17.37 4.94 33.50
N SER A 22 17.02 4.35 32.35
CA SER A 22 16.72 5.11 31.14
C SER A 22 15.47 5.96 31.39
N GLY A 23 15.64 7.28 31.50
CA GLY A 23 14.52 8.21 31.55
C GLY A 23 13.60 8.08 30.32
N PRO A 24 12.39 8.67 30.35
CA PRO A 24 11.46 8.61 29.24
C PRO A 24 12.10 9.22 27.98
N GLN A 25 12.02 8.51 26.85
CA GLN A 25 12.51 8.99 25.54
C GLN A 25 11.34 9.09 24.56
N ARG A 26 11.31 10.17 23.77
CA ARG A 26 10.37 10.33 22.65
C ARG A 26 10.82 9.49 21.46
N ASN A 27 9.85 8.95 20.72
CA ASN A 27 10.08 8.45 19.38
C ASN A 27 10.12 9.60 18.35
N TYR A 28 10.61 9.31 17.15
CA TYR A 28 10.74 10.29 16.06
C TYR A 28 10.43 9.69 14.70
N GLN A 29 10.21 10.57 13.72
CA GLN A 29 10.04 10.24 12.31
C GLN A 29 11.15 10.91 11.50
N VAL A 30 11.52 10.35 10.36
CA VAL A 30 12.52 10.92 9.47
C VAL A 30 11.83 11.56 8.27
N VAL A 31 12.32 12.73 7.84
CA VAL A 31 11.90 13.35 6.58
C VAL A 31 13.14 13.61 5.74
N VAL A 32 13.19 13.03 4.54
CA VAL A 32 14.37 13.11 3.67
C VAL A 32 13.97 13.03 2.20
N ALA A 33 14.68 13.76 1.35
CA ALA A 33 14.66 13.58 -0.10
C ALA A 33 15.98 12.94 -0.53
N ALA A 34 15.93 11.87 -1.31
CA ALA A 34 17.13 11.16 -1.73
C ALA A 34 17.02 10.65 -3.17
N THR A 35 18.16 10.63 -3.87
CA THR A 35 18.29 10.00 -5.19
C THR A 35 18.21 8.47 -5.08
N ARG A 36 18.15 7.80 -6.24
CA ARG A 36 18.25 6.32 -6.32
C ARG A 36 19.47 5.75 -5.57
N ASP A 37 20.60 6.46 -5.63
CA ASP A 37 21.84 6.08 -4.96
C ASP A 37 21.91 6.60 -3.51
N LEU A 38 20.78 7.03 -2.95
CA LEU A 38 20.64 7.54 -1.59
C LEU A 38 21.45 8.82 -1.31
N GLY A 39 21.73 9.60 -2.35
CA GLY A 39 22.37 10.91 -2.26
C GLY A 39 21.39 11.99 -1.82
N ILE A 40 21.80 12.85 -0.88
CA ILE A 40 20.95 13.88 -0.27
C ILE A 40 21.50 15.31 -0.38
N GLY A 41 22.74 15.47 -0.85
CA GLY A 41 23.44 16.75 -0.81
C GLY A 41 24.71 16.76 -1.64
N LYS A 42 25.08 17.95 -2.09
CA LYS A 42 26.34 18.27 -2.77
C LYS A 42 26.84 19.62 -2.29
N ASP A 43 28.09 19.73 -1.88
CA ASP A 43 28.74 20.97 -1.42
C ASP A 43 27.94 21.72 -0.33
N GLY A 44 27.23 20.98 0.53
CA GLY A 44 26.43 21.54 1.63
C GLY A 44 25.06 22.11 1.21
N ILE A 45 24.64 21.92 -0.04
CA ILE A 45 23.31 22.33 -0.54
C ILE A 45 22.53 21.13 -1.12
N LEU A 46 21.23 21.33 -1.35
CA LEU A 46 20.41 20.38 -2.11
C LEU A 46 20.75 20.51 -3.60
N PRO A 47 21.08 19.41 -4.31
CA PRO A 47 21.47 19.48 -5.72
C PRO A 47 20.28 19.54 -6.68
N TRP A 48 19.06 19.73 -6.17
CA TRP A 48 17.83 19.89 -6.94
C TRP A 48 16.97 21.03 -6.38
N LYS A 49 16.00 21.45 -7.19
CA LYS A 49 14.99 22.44 -6.80
C LYS A 49 13.59 21.89 -7.09
N LEU A 50 12.99 21.30 -6.05
CA LEU A 50 11.66 20.68 -6.07
C LEU A 50 10.76 21.44 -5.09
N LEU A 51 9.90 22.32 -5.59
CA LEU A 51 8.94 23.06 -4.76
C LEU A 51 7.87 22.13 -4.20
N GLY A 52 7.50 21.07 -4.92
CA GLY A 52 6.59 20.03 -4.45
C GLY A 52 7.11 19.34 -3.19
N ASP A 53 8.39 18.98 -3.20
CA ASP A 53 9.10 18.40 -2.05
C ASP A 53 9.14 19.36 -0.85
N LEU A 54 9.53 20.63 -1.06
CA LEU A 54 9.56 21.62 0.02
C LEU A 54 8.16 21.88 0.61
N LYS A 55 7.11 21.85 -0.22
CA LYS A 55 5.72 21.95 0.23
C LYS A 55 5.33 20.73 1.06
N PHE A 56 5.65 19.52 0.59
CA PHE A 56 5.42 18.28 1.32
C PHE A 56 6.13 18.27 2.67
N PHE A 57 7.43 18.60 2.70
CA PHE A 57 8.22 18.75 3.93
C PHE A 57 7.57 19.74 4.91
N LYS A 58 7.14 20.90 4.41
CA LYS A 58 6.51 21.93 5.26
C LYS A 58 5.18 21.43 5.82
N GLU A 59 4.30 20.88 5.00
CA GLU A 59 2.99 20.38 5.42
C GLU A 59 3.17 19.27 6.46
N LEU A 60 4.01 18.27 6.16
CA LEU A 60 4.31 17.15 7.04
C LEU A 60 4.84 17.58 8.41
N THR A 61 5.82 18.48 8.44
CA THR A 61 6.47 18.90 9.70
C THR A 61 5.68 19.96 10.45
N LEU A 62 4.72 20.65 9.82
CA LEU A 62 3.92 21.70 10.45
C LEU A 62 2.56 21.19 10.95
N SER A 63 1.95 20.23 10.26
CA SER A 63 0.63 19.72 10.62
C SER A 63 0.62 18.98 11.96
N THR A 64 -0.27 19.38 12.84
CA THR A 64 -0.59 18.70 14.10
C THR A 64 -2.05 18.24 14.07
N SER A 65 -2.35 17.19 14.82
CA SER A 65 -3.72 16.79 15.10
C SER A 65 -4.36 17.71 16.15
N ASP A 66 -3.55 18.21 17.10
CA ASP A 66 -3.95 19.17 18.12
C ASP A 66 -3.48 20.59 17.73
N PRO A 67 -4.40 21.55 17.48
CA PRO A 67 -4.04 22.91 17.09
C PRO A 67 -3.35 23.70 18.22
N ALA A 68 -3.40 23.24 19.47
CA ALA A 68 -2.69 23.86 20.59
C ALA A 68 -1.21 23.43 20.68
N LYS A 69 -0.81 22.39 19.93
CA LYS A 69 0.55 21.84 19.93
C LYS A 69 1.35 22.30 18.72
N LYS A 70 2.67 22.10 18.80
CA LYS A 70 3.62 22.26 17.69
C LYS A 70 4.39 20.96 17.48
N ASN A 71 5.11 20.84 16.37
CA ASN A 71 6.08 19.77 16.17
C ASN A 71 7.51 20.26 16.43
N ALA A 72 8.42 19.34 16.70
CA ALA A 72 9.86 19.58 16.79
C ALA A 72 10.59 19.03 15.55
N VAL A 73 11.60 19.76 15.08
CA VAL A 73 12.52 19.33 14.02
C VAL A 73 13.94 19.27 14.58
N ILE A 74 14.56 18.09 14.51
CA ILE A 74 15.94 17.83 14.93
C ILE A 74 16.83 17.84 13.70
N MET A 75 17.92 18.61 13.76
CA MET A 75 18.91 18.66 12.69
C MET A 75 20.34 18.84 13.21
N GLY A 76 21.32 18.39 12.42
CA GLY A 76 22.73 18.70 12.67
C GLY A 76 23.09 20.15 12.34
N ARG A 77 24.15 20.67 12.96
CA ARG A 77 24.65 22.05 12.74
C ARG A 77 24.80 22.43 11.26
N LYS A 78 25.42 21.59 10.43
CA LYS A 78 25.63 21.89 9.00
C LYS A 78 24.30 22.06 8.24
N THR A 79 23.28 21.28 8.59
CA THR A 79 21.93 21.41 8.02
C THR A 79 21.26 22.70 8.47
N TRP A 80 21.44 23.11 9.73
CA TRP A 80 20.98 24.42 10.19
C TRP A 80 21.66 25.58 9.44
N GLU A 81 22.96 25.44 9.16
CA GLU A 81 23.74 26.42 8.42
C GLU A 81 23.35 26.49 6.94
N SER A 82 22.92 25.38 6.33
CA SER A 82 22.46 25.33 4.93
C SER A 82 21.06 25.92 4.72
N ILE A 83 20.23 26.06 5.77
CA ILE A 83 18.92 26.69 5.66
C ILE A 83 19.12 28.22 5.47
N PRO A 84 18.51 28.84 4.44
CA PRO A 84 18.62 30.28 4.22
C PRO A 84 18.25 31.08 5.46
N VAL A 85 19.00 32.15 5.75
CA VAL A 85 18.82 32.99 6.96
C VAL A 85 17.37 33.47 7.11
N LYS A 86 16.71 33.83 6.00
CA LYS A 86 15.31 34.27 5.98
C LYS A 86 14.28 33.19 6.32
N LEU A 87 14.68 31.91 6.34
CA LEU A 87 13.84 30.75 6.59
C LEU A 87 14.18 30.04 7.90
N ARG A 88 15.23 30.45 8.61
CA ARG A 88 15.61 29.91 9.93
C ARG A 88 15.32 30.94 11.05
N PRO A 89 14.74 30.52 12.19
CA PRO A 89 14.23 29.18 12.47
C PRO A 89 13.05 28.81 11.56
N LEU A 90 12.83 27.51 11.36
CA LEU A 90 11.67 27.04 10.60
C LEU A 90 10.39 27.43 11.36
N PRO A 91 9.52 28.30 10.80
CA PRO A 91 8.41 28.88 11.55
C PRO A 91 7.36 27.83 11.91
N GLY A 92 6.69 28.06 13.04
CA GLY A 92 5.64 27.18 13.58
C GLY A 92 6.14 25.87 14.21
N ARG A 93 7.45 25.68 14.31
CA ARG A 93 8.09 24.46 14.80
C ARG A 93 9.19 24.79 15.82
N LEU A 94 9.42 23.86 16.75
CA LEU A 94 10.60 23.90 17.62
C LEU A 94 11.81 23.36 16.87
N ASN A 95 12.87 24.15 16.75
CA ASN A 95 14.08 23.79 16.02
C ASN A 95 15.15 23.30 17.03
N VAL A 96 15.53 22.03 16.96
CA VAL A 96 16.52 21.42 17.83
C VAL A 96 17.80 21.17 17.04
N ILE A 97 18.89 21.82 17.43
CA ILE A 97 20.16 21.79 16.73
C ILE A 97 21.14 20.90 17.51
N LEU A 98 21.63 19.85 16.86
CA LEU A 98 22.65 18.97 17.41
C LEU A 98 24.04 19.55 17.14
N THR A 99 24.77 19.89 18.21
CA THR A 99 26.16 20.34 18.11
C THR A 99 26.97 20.04 19.37
N ARG A 100 28.25 19.73 19.20
CA ARG A 100 29.21 19.51 20.29
C ARG A 100 30.00 20.77 20.65
N SER A 101 30.01 21.77 19.78
CA SER A 101 30.66 23.06 20.04
C SER A 101 29.76 23.89 20.95
N GLY A 102 30.02 23.89 22.25
CA GLY A 102 29.23 24.56 23.29
C GLY A 102 29.22 26.10 23.25
N SER A 103 29.58 26.71 22.13
CA SER A 103 29.75 28.15 21.98
C SER A 103 29.10 28.65 20.68
N PHE A 104 27.77 28.76 20.67
CA PHE A 104 27.05 29.52 19.65
C PHE A 104 25.89 30.28 20.28
N ASP A 105 25.81 31.57 19.99
CA ASP A 105 24.93 32.56 20.61
C ASP A 105 23.49 32.49 20.04
N PHE A 106 22.89 31.30 20.00
CA PHE A 106 21.48 31.11 19.59
C PHE A 106 20.51 31.06 20.78
N ALA A 107 21.01 31.17 22.01
CA ALA A 107 20.22 31.02 23.24
C ALA A 107 19.09 32.06 23.40
N THR A 108 19.07 33.09 22.55
CA THR A 108 18.06 34.16 22.54
C THR A 108 17.02 34.02 21.42
N VAL A 109 17.15 33.04 20.53
CA VAL A 109 16.21 32.85 19.41
C VAL A 109 15.03 32.00 19.87
N GLU A 110 13.84 32.59 19.84
CA GLU A 110 12.61 31.88 20.20
C GLU A 110 12.42 30.63 19.32
N ASN A 111 11.95 29.53 19.93
CA ASN A 111 11.73 28.24 19.27
C ASN A 111 13.01 27.58 18.71
N VAL A 112 14.19 27.88 19.28
CA VAL A 112 15.46 27.20 18.99
C VAL A 112 16.05 26.61 20.27
N VAL A 113 16.50 25.36 20.22
CA VAL A 113 17.20 24.68 21.32
C VAL A 113 18.44 23.97 20.81
N ILE A 114 19.50 23.97 21.61
CA ILE A 114 20.76 23.29 21.32
C ILE A 114 20.87 22.03 22.20
N CYS A 115 21.27 20.92 21.60
CA CYS A 115 21.53 19.66 22.29
C CYS A 115 22.87 19.06 21.86
N GLY A 116 23.60 18.44 22.80
CA GLY A 116 24.89 17.81 22.53
C GLY A 116 24.79 16.47 21.78
N SER A 117 23.63 15.83 21.86
CA SER A 117 23.37 14.51 21.28
C SER A 117 21.88 14.29 21.00
N MET A 118 21.57 13.28 20.18
CA MET A 118 20.19 12.84 19.96
C MET A 118 19.52 12.39 21.26
N LYS A 119 20.24 11.64 22.11
CA LYS A 119 19.75 11.20 23.42
C LYS A 119 19.27 12.38 24.27
N SER A 120 20.12 13.39 24.44
CA SER A 120 19.75 14.60 25.19
C SER A 120 18.59 15.37 24.56
N ALA A 121 18.46 15.37 23.23
CA ALA A 121 17.35 16.00 22.54
C ALA A 121 16.02 15.26 22.81
N LEU A 122 16.01 13.93 22.72
CA LEU A 122 14.81 13.14 22.96
C LEU A 122 14.38 13.17 24.43
N GLU A 123 15.33 13.18 25.37
CA GLU A 123 15.06 13.33 26.81
C GLU A 123 14.48 14.72 27.13
N LEU A 124 15.02 15.78 26.52
CA LEU A 124 14.48 17.13 26.64
C LEU A 124 13.03 17.19 26.11
N LEU A 125 12.77 16.62 24.94
CA LEU A 125 11.45 16.62 24.31
C LEU A 125 10.44 15.70 25.03
N ALA A 126 10.93 14.77 25.85
CA ALA A 126 10.12 13.96 26.76
C ALA A 126 9.82 14.66 28.10
N SER A 127 10.47 15.79 28.38
CA SER A 127 10.36 16.52 29.64
C SER A 127 9.49 17.79 29.52
N THR A 128 8.98 18.29 30.64
CA THR A 128 8.25 19.57 30.70
C THR A 128 9.16 20.73 30.31
N PRO A 129 8.68 21.72 29.51
CA PRO A 129 7.31 21.90 29.01
C PRO A 129 7.02 21.22 27.66
N TYR A 130 8.03 20.62 27.03
CA TYR A 130 7.91 20.08 25.67
C TYR A 130 7.03 18.83 25.59
N CYS A 131 6.97 18.01 26.64
CA CYS A 131 6.09 16.85 26.67
C CYS A 131 4.59 17.20 26.47
N LEU A 132 4.17 18.40 26.88
CA LEU A 132 2.80 18.90 26.79
C LEU A 132 2.54 19.69 25.49
N SER A 133 3.57 20.33 24.94
CA SER A 133 3.44 21.27 23.81
C SER A 133 3.91 20.72 22.46
N ILE A 134 4.74 19.67 22.46
CA ILE A 134 5.25 19.02 21.25
C ILE A 134 4.46 17.74 20.96
N GLU A 135 3.83 17.68 19.78
CA GLU A 135 3.08 16.51 19.32
C GLU A 135 4.02 15.47 18.69
N LYS A 136 4.79 15.86 17.68
CA LYS A 136 5.69 14.95 16.93
C LYS A 136 7.11 15.49 16.83
N VAL A 137 8.05 14.57 16.68
CA VAL A 137 9.48 14.85 16.52
C VAL A 137 9.94 14.34 15.15
N PHE A 138 10.52 15.23 14.34
CA PHE A 138 11.03 14.92 13.01
C PHE A 138 12.55 15.10 12.95
N VAL A 139 13.28 14.09 12.49
CA VAL A 139 14.70 14.20 12.14
C VAL A 139 14.79 14.56 10.66
N ILE A 140 15.44 15.68 10.36
CA ILE A 140 15.42 16.27 9.01
C ILE A 140 16.80 16.38 8.34
N GLY A 141 17.85 15.80 8.95
CA GLY A 141 19.21 15.85 8.45
C GLY A 141 20.26 16.19 9.52
N GLY A 142 21.55 16.24 9.21
CA GLY A 142 22.19 15.98 7.91
C GLY A 142 22.72 14.54 7.79
N GLY A 143 23.63 14.31 6.84
CA GLY A 143 24.12 12.96 6.51
C GLY A 143 24.64 12.15 7.71
N GLN A 144 25.37 12.78 8.65
CA GLN A 144 25.82 12.07 9.87
C GLN A 144 24.65 11.68 10.79
N VAL A 145 23.69 12.59 11.00
CA VAL A 145 22.53 12.34 11.85
C VAL A 145 21.67 11.24 11.26
N LEU A 146 21.37 11.30 9.95
CA LEU A 146 20.57 10.29 9.27
C LEU A 146 21.29 8.94 9.21
N ARG A 147 22.63 8.91 9.09
CA ARG A 147 23.40 7.66 9.14
C ARG A 147 23.24 6.92 10.45
N GLU A 148 23.13 7.63 11.55
CA GLU A 148 23.01 7.04 12.88
C GLU A 148 21.55 6.70 13.25
N TYR A 149 20.60 7.53 12.81
CA TYR A 149 19.23 7.50 13.33
C TYR A 149 18.15 7.10 12.32
N LEU A 150 18.44 6.98 11.02
CA LEU A 150 17.41 6.62 10.02
C LEU A 150 16.78 5.25 10.30
N ASN A 151 17.60 4.25 10.63
CA ASN A 151 17.13 2.91 11.00
C ASN A 151 17.07 2.70 12.53
N GLY A 152 17.25 3.76 13.32
CA GLY A 152 17.35 3.68 14.79
C GLY A 152 16.06 3.19 15.44
N PRO A 153 16.12 2.51 16.61
CA PRO A 153 14.97 1.82 17.19
C PRO A 153 13.79 2.74 17.57
N ALA A 154 14.05 4.01 17.84
CA ALA A 154 13.03 5.03 18.13
C ALA A 154 12.47 5.72 16.86
N CYS A 155 12.93 5.35 15.66
CA CYS A 155 12.38 5.84 14.40
C CYS A 155 11.11 5.07 14.03
N GLU A 156 9.94 5.71 14.08
CA GLU A 156 8.64 5.07 13.79
C GLU A 156 8.24 5.13 12.31
N ALA A 157 8.69 6.17 11.59
CA ALA A 157 8.40 6.34 10.17
C ALA A 157 9.52 7.04 9.42
N ILE A 158 9.61 6.76 8.13
CA ILE A 158 10.50 7.43 7.19
C ILE A 158 9.64 7.97 6.04
N HIS A 159 9.59 9.30 5.93
CA HIS A 159 8.96 10.01 4.83
C HIS A 159 10.03 10.38 3.80
N LEU A 160 10.07 9.60 2.73
CA LEU A 160 11.04 9.71 1.66
C LEU A 160 10.41 10.38 0.44
N THR A 161 11.03 11.46 -0.03
CA THR A 161 10.88 11.89 -1.42
C THR A 161 11.88 11.08 -2.26
N ASP A 162 11.38 10.06 -2.95
CA ASP A 162 12.14 9.13 -3.79
C ASP A 162 12.41 9.80 -5.15
N ILE A 163 13.61 10.35 -5.32
CA ILE A 163 14.04 11.01 -6.56
C ILE A 163 14.59 9.95 -7.50
N GLN A 164 13.86 9.72 -8.58
CA GLN A 164 14.11 8.64 -9.53
C GLN A 164 15.09 9.04 -10.65
N SER A 165 15.87 10.09 -10.43
CA SER A 165 16.88 10.63 -11.36
C SER A 165 18.28 10.47 -10.79
N SER A 166 19.27 10.26 -11.65
CA SER A 166 20.69 10.24 -11.29
C SER A 166 21.20 11.68 -11.15
N ILE A 167 21.56 12.09 -9.94
CA ILE A 167 22.07 13.43 -9.61
C ILE A 167 23.33 13.26 -8.77
N GLU A 168 24.41 13.96 -9.12
CA GLU A 168 25.69 13.88 -8.40
C GLU A 168 25.54 14.38 -6.96
N CYS A 169 26.02 13.58 -6.00
CA CYS A 169 25.97 13.87 -4.57
C CYS A 169 27.32 13.55 -3.90
N ASP A 170 27.63 14.22 -2.79
CA ASP A 170 28.77 13.90 -1.92
C ASP A 170 28.34 13.44 -0.51
N THR A 171 27.06 13.62 -0.19
CA THR A 171 26.47 13.29 1.11
C THR A 171 25.36 12.28 0.90
N PHE A 172 25.43 11.17 1.64
CA PHE A 172 24.57 10.00 1.45
C PHE A 172 23.97 9.50 2.77
N ILE A 173 22.77 8.93 2.68
CA ILE A 173 22.07 8.22 3.78
C ILE A 173 22.26 6.70 3.65
N PRO A 174 22.11 5.93 4.74
CA PRO A 174 22.10 4.48 4.65
C PRO A 174 20.81 3.98 3.98
N PRO A 175 20.82 2.75 3.43
CA PRO A 175 19.59 2.13 2.94
C PRO A 175 18.57 1.93 4.06
N ILE A 176 17.28 2.02 3.71
CA ILE A 176 16.17 1.70 4.62
C ILE A 176 16.20 0.20 4.91
N ASP A 177 16.14 -0.17 6.19
CA ASP A 177 16.07 -1.56 6.61
C ASP A 177 14.65 -2.12 6.42
N PHE A 178 14.41 -2.75 5.27
CA PHE A 178 13.11 -3.37 4.95
C PHE A 178 12.76 -4.60 5.80
N SER A 179 13.67 -5.07 6.68
CA SER A 179 13.32 -6.11 7.65
C SER A 179 12.45 -5.57 8.79
N VAL A 180 12.51 -4.26 9.04
CA VAL A 180 11.76 -3.56 10.09
C VAL A 180 10.92 -2.40 9.58
N PHE A 181 11.04 -2.02 8.31
CA PHE A 181 10.21 -0.99 7.68
C PHE A 181 9.39 -1.56 6.52
N GLN A 182 8.11 -1.21 6.47
CA GLN A 182 7.21 -1.57 5.37
C GLN A 182 6.59 -0.32 4.73
N PRO A 183 6.34 -0.33 3.40
CA PRO A 183 5.68 0.79 2.74
C PRO A 183 4.23 0.94 3.23
N TRP A 184 3.91 2.09 3.81
CA TRP A 184 2.54 2.47 4.18
C TRP A 184 1.82 3.13 3.01
N TYR A 185 2.45 4.11 2.39
CA TYR A 185 1.86 4.90 1.32
C TYR A 185 2.91 5.22 0.27
N SER A 186 2.50 5.23 -1.00
CA SER A 186 3.29 5.76 -2.10
C SER A 186 2.41 6.62 -2.99
N SER A 187 2.82 7.86 -3.25
CA SER A 187 2.17 8.68 -4.26
C SER A 187 2.43 8.12 -5.66
N PHE A 188 1.57 8.49 -6.61
CA PHE A 188 1.91 8.37 -8.03
C PHE A 188 3.19 9.17 -8.31
N PRO A 189 4.05 8.71 -9.23
CA PRO A 189 5.18 9.50 -9.69
C PRO A 189 4.72 10.79 -10.33
N MET A 190 5.48 11.85 -10.12
CA MET A 190 5.28 13.15 -10.74
C MET A 190 6.60 13.68 -11.27
N VAL A 191 6.52 14.59 -12.24
CA VAL A 191 7.69 15.23 -12.84
C VAL A 191 7.64 16.72 -12.51
N GLU A 192 8.67 17.22 -11.83
CA GLU A 192 8.89 18.64 -11.58
C GLU A 192 10.31 18.98 -12.03
N SER A 193 10.49 20.02 -12.83
CA SER A 193 11.81 20.43 -13.33
C SER A 193 12.59 19.29 -14.00
N ASN A 194 11.90 18.44 -14.78
CA ASN A 194 12.44 17.22 -15.42
C ASN A 194 12.98 16.15 -14.44
N ILE A 195 12.64 16.25 -13.15
CA ILE A 195 13.01 15.26 -12.14
C ILE A 195 11.75 14.49 -11.75
N ARG A 196 11.75 13.19 -12.08
CA ARG A 196 10.69 12.27 -11.67
C ARG A 196 10.89 11.91 -10.20
N HIS A 197 9.86 12.07 -9.39
CA HIS A 197 9.89 11.73 -7.98
C HIS A 197 8.53 11.26 -7.46
N SER A 198 8.54 10.62 -6.29
CA SER A 198 7.33 10.19 -5.58
C SER A 198 7.50 10.36 -4.07
N PHE A 199 6.41 10.60 -3.36
CA PHE A 199 6.39 10.63 -1.90
C PHE A 199 6.06 9.25 -1.37
N VAL A 200 6.97 8.66 -0.61
CA VAL A 200 6.82 7.33 -0.03
C VAL A 200 6.95 7.44 1.48
N THR A 201 6.01 6.83 2.21
CA THR A 201 6.12 6.69 3.67
C THR A 201 6.33 5.22 4.01
N PHE A 202 7.39 4.95 4.76
CA PHE A 202 7.63 3.67 5.39
C PHE A 202 7.30 3.78 6.88
N VAL A 203 6.70 2.73 7.43
CA VAL A 203 6.41 2.63 8.86
C VAL A 203 7.19 1.46 9.46
N ARG A 204 7.67 1.65 10.68
CA ARG A 204 8.31 0.59 11.43
C ARG A 204 7.29 -0.48 11.79
N VAL A 205 7.64 -1.73 11.57
CA VAL A 205 6.90 -2.93 11.96
C VAL A 205 7.84 -3.83 12.76
N ARG A 206 7.33 -4.46 13.82
CA ARG A 206 8.11 -5.41 14.62
C ARG A 206 7.76 -6.83 14.16
N LYS A 207 8.71 -7.77 14.13
CA LYS A 207 8.36 -9.17 13.86
C LYS A 207 7.81 -9.79 15.14
N SER A 208 6.64 -10.43 15.07
CA SER A 208 6.16 -11.23 16.20
C SER A 208 7.00 -12.50 16.29
N LEU A 209 7.74 -12.69 17.39
CA LEU A 209 8.37 -13.97 17.72
C LEU A 209 7.30 -14.93 18.26
N ALA A 210 6.42 -15.44 17.41
CA ALA A 210 5.44 -16.44 17.80
C ALA A 210 6.05 -17.85 17.74
N GLU A 211 6.55 -18.28 18.90
CA GLU A 211 6.64 -19.64 19.48
C GLU A 211 6.99 -20.82 18.55
N THR A 212 8.27 -21.19 18.54
CA THR A 212 8.71 -22.58 18.37
C THR A 212 8.49 -23.34 19.67
N ASN A 213 7.40 -24.11 19.77
CA ASN A 213 7.31 -25.35 20.54
C ASN A 213 5.91 -25.96 20.34
N ASP A 214 5.78 -26.84 19.35
CA ASP A 214 4.91 -28.00 19.53
C ASP A 214 5.40 -29.17 18.66
N SER A 215 5.97 -30.15 19.35
CA SER A 215 6.28 -31.47 18.83
C SER A 215 5.00 -32.29 18.83
N ASN A 216 4.39 -32.49 17.65
CA ASN A 216 3.63 -33.70 17.34
C ASN A 216 3.44 -33.85 15.83
N GLY A 217 3.93 -34.98 15.30
CA GLY A 217 3.93 -35.29 13.89
C GLY A 217 2.53 -35.48 13.31
N LYS A 218 2.22 -34.68 12.29
CA LYS A 218 1.31 -34.99 11.19
C LYS A 218 1.84 -34.26 9.96
N GLU A 219 2.21 -35.02 8.93
CA GLU A 219 2.53 -34.47 7.61
C GLU A 219 1.26 -33.87 7.01
N SER A 220 1.15 -32.54 7.06
CA SER A 220 0.29 -31.75 6.17
C SER A 220 1.17 -31.15 5.09
N THR A 221 0.87 -31.46 3.82
CA THR A 221 1.42 -30.78 2.65
C THR A 221 0.78 -29.41 2.51
N GLU A 222 1.12 -28.49 3.41
CA GLU A 222 0.87 -27.06 3.27
C GLU A 222 2.23 -26.38 3.07
N VAL A 223 2.53 -26.01 1.83
CA VAL A 223 3.56 -24.99 1.55
C VAL A 223 2.95 -23.63 1.90
N ASP A 224 2.55 -23.46 3.15
CA ASP A 224 2.22 -22.15 3.69
C ASP A 224 3.56 -21.55 4.12
N SER A 225 3.97 -20.50 3.39
CA SER A 225 5.11 -19.68 3.76
C SER A 225 4.95 -19.31 5.24
N LYS A 226 5.88 -19.75 6.10
CA LYS A 226 5.95 -19.28 7.50
C LYS A 226 5.73 -17.77 7.49
N ASN A 227 4.54 -17.35 7.91
CA ASN A 227 4.12 -15.96 7.84
C ASN A 227 5.04 -15.18 8.76
N ASP A 228 5.90 -14.33 8.20
CA ASP A 228 6.53 -13.22 8.90
C ASP A 228 5.40 -12.31 9.39
N LYS A 229 4.73 -12.69 10.49
CA LYS A 229 3.69 -11.88 11.11
C LYS A 229 4.39 -10.68 11.74
N PHE A 230 3.93 -9.50 11.33
CA PHE A 230 4.39 -8.26 11.89
C PHE A 230 3.46 -7.86 13.04
N GLU A 231 4.01 -7.52 14.20
CA GLU A 231 3.31 -6.73 15.20
C GLU A 231 3.00 -5.37 14.58
N THR A 232 1.73 -5.15 14.30
CA THR A 232 1.21 -3.86 13.86
C THR A 232 0.87 -3.02 15.08
N GLU A 233 1.74 -2.07 15.38
CA GLU A 233 1.40 -0.97 16.28
C GLU A 233 0.30 -0.10 15.65
N ASN A 234 -0.45 0.61 16.49
CA ASN A 234 -1.39 1.62 16.02
C ASN A 234 -0.62 2.71 15.24
N PHE A 235 -0.90 2.88 13.94
CA PHE A 235 -0.25 3.89 13.08
C PHE A 235 -0.72 5.34 13.34
N SER A 236 -1.39 5.61 14.47
CA SER A 236 -1.84 6.94 14.89
C SER A 236 -0.72 7.95 15.10
N PHE A 237 0.54 7.49 15.22
CA PHE A 237 1.71 8.36 15.24
C PHE A 237 1.90 9.10 13.89
N LEU A 238 1.39 8.56 12.78
CA LEU A 238 1.49 9.20 11.47
C LEU A 238 0.76 10.56 11.47
N PRO A 239 1.31 11.58 10.78
CA PRO A 239 0.56 12.79 10.48
C PRO A 239 -0.77 12.45 9.79
N LYS A 240 -1.87 13.08 10.24
CA LYS A 240 -3.23 12.78 9.72
C LYS A 240 -3.28 12.77 8.19
N MET A 241 -2.63 13.75 7.57
CA MET A 241 -2.50 13.83 6.11
C MET A 241 -1.88 12.57 5.46
N ILE A 242 -0.90 11.94 6.10
CA ILE A 242 -0.25 10.72 5.59
C ILE A 242 -1.13 9.50 5.84
N PHE A 243 -1.73 9.44 7.03
CA PHE A 243 -2.64 8.38 7.40
C PHE A 243 -3.82 8.27 6.43
N ASP A 244 -4.51 9.40 6.19
CA ASP A 244 -5.68 9.49 5.30
C ASP A 244 -5.34 9.26 3.81
N ARG A 245 -4.05 9.24 3.44
CA ARG A 245 -3.59 8.98 2.06
C ARG A 245 -3.41 7.50 1.74
N HIS A 246 -3.50 6.59 2.72
CA HIS A 246 -3.42 5.15 2.45
C HIS A 246 -4.49 4.73 1.44
N GLU A 247 -4.10 4.01 0.40
CA GLU A 247 -4.98 3.77 -0.77
C GLU A 247 -6.19 2.88 -0.45
N GLU A 248 -6.12 2.05 0.60
CA GLU A 248 -7.28 1.29 1.10
C GLU A 248 -8.46 2.19 1.53
N TYR A 249 -8.22 3.44 1.92
CA TYR A 249 -9.30 4.39 2.20
C TYR A 249 -10.15 4.72 0.97
N ARG A 250 -9.66 4.49 -0.25
CA ARG A 250 -10.48 4.61 -1.47
C ARG A 250 -11.65 3.62 -1.44
N TYR A 251 -11.39 2.39 -1.01
CA TYR A 251 -12.42 1.37 -0.83
C TYR A 251 -13.30 1.69 0.39
N LEU A 252 -12.70 1.95 1.56
CA LEU A 252 -13.46 2.15 2.80
C LEU A 252 -14.41 3.34 2.72
N ASN A 253 -13.94 4.48 2.19
CA ASN A 253 -14.76 5.67 2.05
C ASN A 253 -15.91 5.45 1.05
N LEU A 254 -15.69 4.64 0.01
CA LEU A 254 -16.74 4.29 -0.95
C LEU A 254 -17.80 3.38 -0.32
N VAL A 255 -17.40 2.40 0.50
CA VAL A 255 -18.34 1.58 1.26
C VAL A 255 -19.16 2.45 2.22
N GLU A 256 -18.51 3.32 3.00
CA GLU A 256 -19.18 4.24 3.92
C GLU A 256 -20.19 5.13 3.19
N ASP A 257 -19.78 5.69 2.05
CA ASP A 257 -20.62 6.58 1.24
C ASP A 257 -21.84 5.86 0.66
N ILE A 258 -21.70 4.60 0.24
CA ILE A 258 -22.81 3.75 -0.21
C ILE A 258 -23.75 3.41 0.94
N ILE A 259 -23.24 3.04 2.11
CA ILE A 259 -24.08 2.72 3.28
C ILE A 259 -24.88 3.95 3.72
N ARG A 260 -24.22 5.12 3.76
CA ARG A 260 -24.83 6.37 4.25
C ARG A 260 -25.83 6.97 3.26
N SER A 261 -25.56 6.87 1.95
CA SER A 261 -26.29 7.67 0.94
C SER A 261 -26.65 6.92 -0.34
N GLY A 262 -26.43 5.60 -0.39
CA GLY A 262 -26.77 4.77 -1.55
C GLY A 262 -28.28 4.65 -1.76
N ALA A 263 -28.68 4.59 -3.02
CA ALA A 263 -30.07 4.34 -3.39
C ALA A 263 -30.46 2.91 -3.03
N GLN A 264 -31.59 2.74 -2.34
CA GLN A 264 -32.17 1.44 -2.08
C GLN A 264 -32.71 0.86 -3.37
N LYS A 265 -32.28 -0.34 -3.73
CA LYS A 265 -32.78 -1.08 -4.89
C LYS A 265 -33.14 -2.51 -4.51
N ASN A 266 -34.17 -3.03 -5.16
CA ASN A 266 -34.37 -4.48 -5.23
C ASN A 266 -33.33 -5.07 -6.21
N ASP A 267 -33.01 -6.35 -6.04
CA ASP A 267 -32.07 -7.06 -6.92
C ASP A 267 -32.62 -8.45 -7.30
N ARG A 268 -31.94 -9.13 -8.23
CA ARG A 268 -32.34 -10.44 -8.75
C ARG A 268 -32.31 -11.58 -7.72
N THR A 269 -31.56 -11.41 -6.63
CA THR A 269 -31.37 -12.39 -5.55
C THR A 269 -32.44 -12.24 -4.45
N GLY A 270 -33.19 -11.13 -4.46
CA GLY A 270 -34.20 -10.83 -3.45
C GLY A 270 -33.65 -10.23 -2.15
N THR A 271 -32.34 -10.03 -2.04
CA THR A 271 -31.67 -9.50 -0.84
C THR A 271 -31.88 -7.99 -0.67
N GLY A 272 -31.90 -7.27 -1.79
CA GLY A 272 -31.88 -5.82 -1.85
C GLY A 272 -30.48 -5.26 -1.61
N THR A 273 -30.24 -4.07 -2.16
CA THR A 273 -28.94 -3.40 -2.14
C THR A 273 -29.06 -1.92 -1.78
N LEU A 274 -27.95 -1.37 -1.29
CA LEU A 274 -27.66 0.07 -1.31
C LEU A 274 -26.65 0.30 -2.43
N SER A 275 -26.93 1.23 -3.36
CA SER A 275 -26.10 1.37 -4.57
C SER A 275 -25.80 2.82 -4.97
N LYS A 276 -24.67 2.99 -5.65
CA LYS A 276 -24.30 4.18 -6.42
C LYS A 276 -23.93 3.77 -7.85
N PHE A 277 -24.00 4.71 -8.78
CA PHE A 277 -23.68 4.46 -10.18
C PHE A 277 -22.51 5.34 -10.63
N GLY A 278 -21.48 4.73 -11.23
CA GLY A 278 -20.32 5.45 -11.76
C GLY A 278 -19.32 5.84 -10.68
N CYS A 279 -18.64 4.85 -10.11
CA CYS A 279 -17.58 5.05 -9.12
C CYS A 279 -16.19 4.70 -9.69
N GLN A 280 -15.13 5.23 -9.07
CA GLN A 280 -13.76 4.94 -9.49
C GLN A 280 -12.82 4.85 -8.29
N MET A 281 -11.91 3.88 -8.32
CA MET A 281 -10.76 3.78 -7.41
C MET A 281 -9.47 3.63 -8.21
N ARG A 282 -8.34 4.09 -7.66
CA ARG A 282 -7.01 3.95 -8.27
C ARG A 282 -6.01 3.50 -7.21
N PHE A 283 -5.17 2.54 -7.57
CA PHE A 283 -4.16 1.91 -6.72
C PHE A 283 -2.79 1.94 -7.42
N ASN A 284 -1.75 2.31 -6.68
CA ASN A 284 -0.38 2.38 -7.17
C ASN A 284 0.30 1.01 -6.98
N LEU A 285 0.80 0.43 -8.07
CA LEU A 285 1.39 -0.91 -8.05
C LEU A 285 2.93 -0.90 -7.94
N ARG A 286 3.57 0.27 -7.87
CA ARG A 286 5.04 0.38 -8.01
C ARG A 286 5.82 -0.09 -6.79
N LYS A 287 5.23 -0.01 -5.59
CA LYS A 287 5.92 -0.29 -4.32
C LYS A 287 5.21 -1.33 -3.45
N ASN A 288 3.93 -1.56 -3.66
CA ASN A 288 3.12 -2.49 -2.88
C ASN A 288 2.03 -3.11 -3.78
N PHE A 289 1.32 -4.10 -3.22
CA PHE A 289 0.26 -4.83 -3.89
C PHE A 289 -1.06 -4.58 -3.15
N PRO A 290 -2.11 -4.04 -3.80
CA PRO A 290 -3.34 -3.58 -3.14
C PRO A 290 -4.24 -4.76 -2.73
N LEU A 291 -3.79 -5.55 -1.75
CA LEU A 291 -4.58 -6.57 -1.09
C LEU A 291 -5.08 -6.02 0.24
N LEU A 292 -6.40 -5.83 0.34
CA LEU A 292 -7.02 -5.19 1.50
C LEU A 292 -6.57 -5.83 2.82
N THR A 293 -6.37 -4.98 3.82
CA THR A 293 -5.86 -5.36 5.14
C THR A 293 -6.92 -5.23 6.23
N THR A 294 -7.96 -4.42 6.04
CA THR A 294 -9.09 -4.29 6.98
C THR A 294 -9.95 -5.55 7.10
N LYS A 295 -9.78 -6.52 6.19
CA LYS A 295 -10.23 -7.90 6.29
C LYS A 295 -9.30 -8.83 5.52
N ARG A 296 -9.19 -10.09 5.96
CA ARG A 296 -8.45 -11.11 5.20
C ARG A 296 -9.14 -11.42 3.87
N VAL A 297 -8.42 -11.26 2.77
CA VAL A 297 -8.84 -11.62 1.41
C VAL A 297 -8.31 -13.01 1.07
N PHE A 298 -9.10 -13.81 0.35
CA PHE A 298 -8.73 -15.18 -0.03
C PHE A 298 -7.74 -15.20 -1.20
N TRP A 299 -6.47 -14.90 -0.91
CA TRP A 299 -5.39 -14.76 -1.90
C TRP A 299 -5.22 -15.97 -2.82
N ARG A 300 -5.21 -17.19 -2.25
CA ARG A 300 -5.07 -18.40 -3.06
C ARG A 300 -6.20 -18.54 -4.09
N GLY A 301 -7.43 -18.18 -3.71
CA GLY A 301 -8.56 -18.11 -4.63
C GLY A 301 -8.31 -17.10 -5.76
N VAL A 302 -7.80 -15.90 -5.45
CA VAL A 302 -7.48 -14.86 -6.44
C VAL A 302 -6.50 -15.37 -7.48
N VAL A 303 -5.41 -16.00 -7.03
CA VAL A 303 -4.36 -16.52 -7.91
C VAL A 303 -4.90 -17.65 -8.80
N GLU A 304 -5.55 -18.64 -8.21
CA GLU A 304 -6.01 -19.83 -8.94
C GLU A 304 -7.14 -19.49 -9.93
N GLU A 305 -8.05 -18.59 -9.57
CA GLU A 305 -9.10 -18.12 -10.48
C GLU A 305 -8.50 -17.34 -11.66
N LEU A 306 -7.51 -16.46 -11.41
CA LEU A 306 -6.88 -15.72 -12.49
C LEU A 306 -6.13 -16.64 -13.45
N LEU A 307 -5.40 -17.64 -12.93
CA LEU A 307 -4.74 -18.64 -13.77
C LEU A 307 -5.76 -19.47 -14.56
N TRP A 308 -6.90 -19.79 -13.96
CA TRP A 308 -8.02 -20.46 -14.64
C TRP A 308 -8.59 -19.60 -15.78
N PHE A 309 -8.81 -18.29 -15.57
CA PHE A 309 -9.20 -17.37 -16.65
C PHE A 309 -8.14 -17.28 -17.75
N ILE A 310 -6.86 -17.14 -17.37
CA ILE A 310 -5.76 -17.09 -18.35
C ILE A 310 -5.76 -18.36 -19.20
N SER A 311 -5.94 -19.54 -18.61
CA SER A 311 -5.96 -20.80 -19.36
C SER A 311 -7.12 -20.95 -20.35
N GLY A 312 -8.13 -20.08 -20.31
CA GLY A 312 -9.34 -20.20 -21.13
C GLY A 312 -10.35 -21.22 -20.62
N SER A 313 -10.10 -21.85 -19.47
CA SER A 313 -10.98 -22.88 -18.91
C SER A 313 -12.34 -22.30 -18.47
N THR A 314 -13.37 -23.11 -18.62
CA THR A 314 -14.77 -22.84 -18.23
C THR A 314 -15.34 -23.91 -17.28
N ASN A 315 -14.49 -24.88 -16.91
CA ASN A 315 -14.83 -25.96 -16.00
C ASN A 315 -14.54 -25.58 -14.55
N ALA A 316 -15.59 -25.35 -13.75
CA ALA A 316 -15.45 -25.03 -12.32
C ALA A 316 -14.80 -26.16 -11.50
N LYS A 317 -14.85 -27.42 -11.97
CA LYS A 317 -14.25 -28.56 -11.27
C LYS A 317 -12.74 -28.45 -11.15
N VAL A 318 -12.07 -27.78 -12.10
CA VAL A 318 -10.62 -27.49 -12.04
C VAL A 318 -10.27 -26.66 -10.81
N LEU A 319 -11.15 -25.74 -10.41
CA LEU A 319 -11.00 -24.94 -9.19
C LEU A 319 -11.36 -25.76 -7.95
N GLN A 320 -12.43 -26.56 -8.01
CA GLN A 320 -12.87 -27.43 -6.91
C GLN A 320 -11.82 -28.47 -6.53
N GLU A 321 -11.14 -29.09 -7.51
CA GLU A 321 -10.04 -30.03 -7.30
C GLU A 321 -8.86 -29.39 -6.54
N LYS A 322 -8.72 -28.07 -6.63
CA LYS A 322 -7.73 -27.28 -5.88
C LYS A 322 -8.27 -26.76 -4.53
N GLY A 323 -9.51 -27.09 -4.17
CA GLY A 323 -10.19 -26.60 -2.97
C GLY A 323 -10.69 -25.16 -3.07
N ILE A 324 -10.93 -24.66 -4.29
CA ILE A 324 -11.41 -23.31 -4.55
C ILE A 324 -12.89 -23.37 -4.97
N HIS A 325 -13.78 -22.94 -4.07
CA HIS A 325 -15.23 -23.14 -4.16
C HIS A 325 -16.03 -21.87 -4.51
N ILE A 326 -15.38 -20.86 -5.08
CA ILE A 326 -16.00 -19.54 -5.32
C ILE A 326 -17.07 -19.56 -6.43
N TRP A 327 -17.04 -20.57 -7.32
CA TRP A 327 -17.98 -20.74 -8.43
C TRP A 327 -19.08 -21.78 -8.16
N ASP A 328 -19.02 -22.52 -7.05
CA ASP A 328 -19.89 -23.69 -6.79
C ASP A 328 -21.38 -23.34 -6.87
N GLY A 329 -21.77 -22.20 -6.28
CA GLY A 329 -23.17 -21.74 -6.33
C GLY A 329 -23.68 -21.55 -7.76
N ASN A 330 -22.87 -20.91 -8.61
CA ASN A 330 -23.22 -20.61 -10.00
C ASN A 330 -22.99 -21.80 -10.96
N ALA A 331 -22.27 -22.83 -10.51
CA ALA A 331 -21.95 -24.01 -11.30
C ALA A 331 -22.86 -25.22 -10.97
N SER A 332 -23.66 -25.13 -9.90
CA SER A 332 -24.58 -26.18 -9.47
C SER A 332 -25.65 -26.48 -10.54
N GLY A 333 -26.08 -27.74 -10.63
CA GLY A 333 -27.14 -28.14 -11.55
C GLY A 333 -28.43 -27.36 -11.35
N GLU A 334 -28.85 -27.15 -10.08
CA GLU A 334 -30.05 -26.36 -9.74
C GLU A 334 -29.96 -24.92 -10.26
N TYR A 335 -28.79 -24.27 -10.13
CA TYR A 335 -28.60 -22.92 -10.64
C TYR A 335 -28.62 -22.89 -12.17
N LEU A 336 -27.90 -23.81 -12.83
CA LEU A 336 -27.86 -23.91 -14.29
C LEU A 336 -29.27 -24.13 -14.86
N ASP A 337 -30.07 -24.99 -14.24
CA ASP A 337 -31.48 -25.20 -14.58
C ASP A 337 -32.29 -23.89 -14.47
N SER A 338 -32.10 -23.16 -13.36
CA SER A 338 -32.82 -21.91 -13.09
C SER A 338 -32.56 -20.80 -14.11
N VAL A 339 -31.39 -20.82 -14.77
CA VAL A 339 -31.00 -19.86 -15.81
C VAL A 339 -31.19 -20.41 -17.23
N GLY A 340 -31.86 -21.55 -17.40
CA GLY A 340 -32.20 -22.12 -18.69
C GLY A 340 -31.07 -22.90 -19.37
N LEU A 341 -30.10 -23.39 -18.60
CA LEU A 341 -28.91 -24.12 -19.06
C LEU A 341 -28.92 -25.60 -18.64
N ALA A 342 -30.10 -26.20 -18.44
CA ALA A 342 -30.28 -27.59 -17.98
C ALA A 342 -29.63 -28.69 -18.85
N HIS A 343 -29.20 -28.35 -20.06
CA HIS A 343 -28.47 -29.27 -20.95
C HIS A 343 -26.97 -29.33 -20.64
N ARG A 344 -26.45 -28.45 -19.78
CA ARG A 344 -25.04 -28.40 -19.40
C ARG A 344 -24.74 -29.40 -18.29
N GLU A 345 -23.50 -29.90 -18.30
CA GLU A 345 -22.97 -30.66 -17.17
C GLU A 345 -22.76 -29.73 -15.97
N GLU A 346 -23.04 -30.21 -14.75
CA GLU A 346 -22.66 -29.49 -13.53
C GLU A 346 -21.16 -29.15 -13.54
N GLY A 347 -20.82 -27.89 -13.28
CA GLY A 347 -19.46 -27.38 -13.46
C GLY A 347 -19.20 -26.62 -14.75
N ASP A 348 -20.02 -26.80 -15.81
CA ASP A 348 -19.88 -26.09 -17.08
C ASP A 348 -20.52 -24.69 -16.99
N LEU A 349 -19.68 -23.68 -16.80
CA LEU A 349 -20.12 -22.29 -16.70
C LEU A 349 -20.46 -21.65 -18.06
N GLY A 350 -20.25 -22.37 -19.17
CA GLY A 350 -20.40 -21.84 -20.52
C GLY A 350 -19.23 -20.93 -20.93
N PRO A 351 -19.37 -20.14 -22.01
CA PRO A 351 -18.29 -19.32 -22.57
C PRO A 351 -18.04 -18.03 -21.77
N VAL A 352 -17.71 -18.17 -20.49
CA VAL A 352 -17.45 -17.07 -19.54
C VAL A 352 -16.02 -16.54 -19.66
N TYR A 353 -15.74 -15.38 -19.04
CA TYR A 353 -14.42 -14.75 -18.84
C TYR A 353 -13.25 -15.29 -19.68
N GLY A 354 -12.53 -16.31 -19.17
CA GLY A 354 -11.33 -16.87 -19.80
C GLY A 354 -11.56 -17.36 -21.22
N PHE A 355 -12.70 -18.00 -21.48
CA PHE A 355 -13.08 -18.39 -22.84
C PHE A 355 -13.16 -17.18 -23.76
N GLN A 356 -13.78 -16.09 -23.32
CA GLN A 356 -13.82 -14.86 -24.11
C GLN A 356 -12.43 -14.23 -24.24
N TRP A 357 -11.53 -14.39 -23.26
CA TRP A 357 -10.16 -13.87 -23.35
C TRP A 357 -9.30 -14.61 -24.39
N ARG A 358 -9.44 -15.93 -24.48
CA ARG A 358 -8.59 -16.79 -25.33
C ARG A 358 -9.25 -17.20 -26.65
N HIS A 359 -10.57 -17.19 -26.70
CA HIS A 359 -11.38 -17.77 -27.79
C HIS A 359 -12.56 -16.87 -28.16
N PHE A 360 -12.38 -15.53 -28.15
CA PHE A 360 -13.47 -14.59 -28.42
C PHE A 360 -14.17 -14.88 -29.76
N GLY A 361 -15.48 -15.06 -29.73
CA GLY A 361 -16.28 -15.34 -30.93
C GLY A 361 -16.24 -16.79 -31.44
N ALA A 362 -15.53 -17.70 -30.76
CA ALA A 362 -15.61 -19.13 -31.05
C ALA A 362 -16.99 -19.70 -30.67
N GLU A 363 -17.45 -20.69 -31.43
CA GLU A 363 -18.67 -21.42 -31.08
C GLU A 363 -18.41 -22.35 -29.88
N TYR A 364 -19.06 -22.03 -28.75
CA TYR A 364 -18.99 -22.86 -27.55
C TYR A 364 -19.83 -24.14 -27.70
N THR A 365 -19.26 -25.26 -27.31
CA THR A 365 -19.91 -26.57 -27.23
C THR A 365 -20.07 -26.95 -25.77
N ASP A 366 -19.01 -27.45 -25.14
CA ASP A 366 -18.92 -27.79 -23.73
C ASP A 366 -17.55 -27.40 -23.13
N MET A 367 -17.37 -27.68 -21.84
CA MET A 367 -16.14 -27.37 -21.09
C MET A 367 -14.98 -28.34 -21.31
N HIS A 368 -15.18 -29.43 -22.06
CA HIS A 368 -14.18 -30.47 -22.32
C HIS A 368 -13.56 -30.35 -23.72
N ALA A 369 -14.21 -29.63 -24.63
CA ALA A 369 -13.75 -29.42 -25.98
C ALA A 369 -12.42 -28.64 -26.06
N ASP A 370 -11.59 -28.99 -27.04
CA ASP A 370 -10.39 -28.23 -27.39
C ASP A 370 -10.77 -27.02 -28.26
N TYR A 371 -10.46 -25.83 -27.75
CA TYR A 371 -10.67 -24.55 -28.43
C TYR A 371 -9.37 -23.92 -28.97
N THR A 372 -8.24 -24.64 -28.93
CA THR A 372 -6.96 -24.18 -29.47
C THR A 372 -7.12 -23.71 -30.91
N GLY A 373 -6.72 -22.47 -31.17
CA GLY A 373 -6.81 -21.84 -32.50
C GLY A 373 -8.22 -21.44 -32.93
N LYS A 374 -9.25 -21.60 -32.09
CA LYS A 374 -10.62 -21.13 -32.36
C LYS A 374 -10.85 -19.74 -31.75
N GLY A 375 -11.60 -18.91 -32.47
CA GLY A 375 -11.90 -17.53 -32.06
C GLY A 375 -10.67 -16.62 -32.11
N PHE A 376 -10.72 -15.53 -31.37
CA PHE A 376 -9.63 -14.56 -31.27
C PHE A 376 -9.04 -14.55 -29.85
N ASP A 377 -7.72 -14.79 -29.75
CA ASP A 377 -6.98 -14.75 -28.50
C ASP A 377 -6.60 -13.30 -28.15
N GLN A 378 -7.51 -12.62 -27.44
CA GLN A 378 -7.34 -11.23 -27.03
C GLN A 378 -6.17 -11.07 -26.05
N LEU A 379 -5.93 -12.04 -25.16
CA LEU A 379 -4.85 -11.94 -24.18
C LEU A 379 -3.48 -11.93 -24.87
N MET A 380 -3.30 -12.79 -25.87
CA MET A 380 -2.06 -12.81 -26.65
C MET A 380 -1.90 -11.58 -27.54
N ASP A 381 -2.98 -11.06 -28.14
CA ASP A 381 -2.97 -9.79 -28.88
C ASP A 381 -2.61 -8.59 -27.98
N VAL A 382 -3.12 -8.55 -26.75
CA VAL A 382 -2.74 -7.54 -25.74
C VAL A 382 -1.24 -7.60 -25.45
N ILE A 383 -0.70 -8.80 -25.18
CA ILE A 383 0.72 -8.99 -24.88
C ILE A 383 1.59 -8.60 -26.09
N ASP A 384 1.19 -9.00 -27.30
CA ASP A 384 1.89 -8.65 -28.53
C ASP A 384 1.94 -7.14 -28.74
N LYS A 385 0.80 -6.45 -28.63
CA LYS A 385 0.74 -4.98 -28.73
C LYS A 385 1.60 -4.29 -27.69
N ILE A 386 1.58 -4.74 -26.43
CA ILE A 386 2.43 -4.15 -25.38
C ILE A 386 3.92 -4.28 -25.74
N LYS A 387 4.34 -5.41 -26.31
CA LYS A 387 5.74 -5.64 -26.70
C LYS A 387 6.15 -4.88 -27.95
N ASN A 388 5.29 -4.85 -28.95
CA ASN A 388 5.64 -4.46 -30.32
C ASN A 388 5.05 -3.11 -30.76
N ASN A 389 3.99 -2.64 -30.11
CA ASN A 389 3.33 -1.37 -30.39
C ASN A 389 2.77 -0.71 -29.10
N PRO A 390 3.62 -0.39 -28.10
CA PRO A 390 3.19 0.02 -26.76
C PRO A 390 2.37 1.32 -26.72
N ASP A 391 2.50 2.18 -27.73
CA ASP A 391 1.73 3.43 -27.87
C ASP A 391 0.33 3.21 -28.48
N ASP A 392 -0.03 1.96 -28.82
CA ASP A 392 -1.36 1.63 -29.31
C ASP A 392 -2.42 1.97 -28.26
N ARG A 393 -3.49 2.63 -28.70
CA ARG A 393 -4.61 3.04 -27.85
C ARG A 393 -5.72 1.98 -27.79
N ARG A 394 -5.49 0.79 -28.37
CA ARG A 394 -6.44 -0.33 -28.53
C ARG A 394 -5.91 -1.61 -27.90
N ILE A 395 -5.09 -1.48 -26.86
CA ILE A 395 -4.64 -2.60 -26.02
C ILE A 395 -5.77 -2.92 -25.05
N ILE A 396 -6.72 -3.74 -25.50
CA ILE A 396 -8.02 -3.96 -24.87
C ILE A 396 -8.30 -5.45 -24.72
N LEU A 397 -8.92 -5.82 -23.60
CA LEU A 397 -9.41 -7.16 -23.30
C LEU A 397 -10.90 -7.08 -22.91
N SER A 398 -11.78 -7.82 -23.60
CA SER A 398 -13.21 -7.82 -23.32
C SER A 398 -13.75 -9.23 -23.04
N ALA A 399 -14.54 -9.37 -21.99
CA ALA A 399 -15.36 -10.55 -21.75
C ALA A 399 -16.81 -10.37 -22.23
N TRP A 400 -17.20 -9.17 -22.65
CA TRP A 400 -18.60 -8.90 -23.02
C TRP A 400 -18.89 -9.24 -24.48
N ASN A 401 -19.49 -10.40 -24.70
CA ASN A 401 -19.96 -10.85 -26.00
C ASN A 401 -21.49 -10.99 -26.00
N PRO A 402 -22.24 -10.03 -26.56
CA PRO A 402 -23.70 -10.06 -26.61
C PRO A 402 -24.29 -11.35 -27.19
N SER A 403 -23.60 -11.97 -28.16
CA SER A 403 -24.07 -13.21 -28.82
C SER A 403 -24.01 -14.43 -27.90
N ASP A 404 -23.16 -14.40 -26.87
CA ASP A 404 -22.94 -15.52 -25.96
C ASP A 404 -23.53 -15.32 -24.57
N LEU A 405 -24.08 -14.14 -24.23
CA LEU A 405 -24.57 -13.85 -22.87
C LEU A 405 -25.60 -14.86 -22.37
N LYS A 406 -26.47 -15.37 -23.24
CA LYS A 406 -27.49 -16.38 -22.89
C LYS A 406 -26.93 -17.79 -22.71
N LYS A 407 -25.66 -18.01 -23.06
CA LYS A 407 -24.96 -19.30 -22.93
C LYS A 407 -24.15 -19.39 -21.64
N MET A 408 -23.94 -18.27 -20.95
CA MET A 408 -23.11 -18.13 -19.76
C MET A 408 -23.94 -18.37 -18.50
N ALA A 409 -23.42 -19.13 -17.54
CA ALA A 409 -24.05 -19.29 -16.23
C ALA A 409 -24.22 -17.93 -15.52
N LEU A 410 -23.23 -17.05 -15.65
CA LEU A 410 -23.30 -15.69 -15.14
C LEU A 410 -22.66 -14.70 -16.13
N PRO A 411 -23.37 -13.67 -16.59
CA PRO A 411 -22.78 -12.63 -17.44
C PRO A 411 -21.57 -11.95 -16.76
N PRO A 412 -20.48 -11.64 -17.48
CA PRO A 412 -19.25 -11.11 -16.88
C PRO A 412 -19.47 -9.84 -16.07
N CYS A 413 -18.98 -9.81 -14.83
CA CYS A 413 -19.02 -8.62 -13.98
C CYS A 413 -17.91 -7.63 -14.36
N HIS A 414 -16.66 -8.07 -14.30
CA HIS A 414 -15.49 -7.36 -14.82
C HIS A 414 -15.33 -7.68 -16.31
N MET A 415 -15.85 -6.78 -17.15
CA MET A 415 -16.20 -7.13 -18.52
C MET A 415 -15.28 -6.51 -19.57
N PHE A 416 -14.48 -5.53 -19.20
CA PHE A 416 -13.60 -4.80 -20.11
C PHE A 416 -12.38 -4.28 -19.36
N ALA A 417 -11.19 -4.42 -19.93
CA ALA A 417 -9.97 -3.82 -19.44
C ALA A 417 -9.18 -3.17 -20.59
N GLN A 418 -8.54 -2.05 -20.30
CA GLN A 418 -7.62 -1.37 -21.20
C GLN A 418 -6.27 -1.22 -20.51
N PHE A 419 -5.20 -1.46 -21.27
CA PHE A 419 -3.83 -1.30 -20.81
C PHE A 419 -3.19 -0.06 -21.41
N TYR A 420 -2.22 0.50 -20.68
CA TYR A 420 -1.50 1.71 -21.08
C TYR A 420 -0.03 1.59 -20.69
N VAL A 421 0.86 1.79 -21.66
CA VAL A 421 2.32 1.78 -21.44
C VAL A 421 2.82 3.21 -21.41
N GLU A 422 3.57 3.57 -20.38
CA GLU A 422 4.21 4.88 -20.27
C GLU A 422 5.49 4.78 -19.44
N ASN A 423 6.60 5.35 -19.91
CA ASN A 423 7.86 5.43 -19.17
C ASN A 423 8.36 4.08 -18.62
N GLY A 424 8.18 2.99 -19.39
CA GLY A 424 8.56 1.64 -18.99
C GLY A 424 7.62 0.99 -17.96
N GLU A 425 6.44 1.58 -17.72
CA GLU A 425 5.44 1.08 -16.80
C GLU A 425 4.16 0.64 -17.54
N LEU A 426 3.51 -0.42 -17.05
CA LEU A 426 2.22 -0.90 -17.53
C LEU A 426 1.12 -0.60 -16.51
N SER A 427 0.12 0.18 -16.93
CA SER A 427 -1.09 0.43 -16.15
C SER A 427 -2.31 -0.30 -16.74
N CYS A 428 -3.30 -0.59 -15.91
CA CYS A 428 -4.54 -1.24 -16.29
C CYS A 428 -5.75 -0.46 -15.77
N GLN A 429 -6.70 -0.16 -16.65
CA GLN A 429 -8.02 0.32 -16.28
C GLN A 429 -9.05 -0.78 -16.55
N MET A 430 -9.77 -1.22 -15.52
CA MET A 430 -10.83 -2.23 -15.65
C MET A 430 -12.21 -1.60 -15.39
N TYR A 431 -13.17 -1.90 -16.27
CA TYR A 431 -14.58 -1.56 -16.10
C TYR A 431 -15.38 -2.77 -15.61
N GLN A 432 -16.00 -2.61 -14.45
CA GLN A 432 -16.89 -3.59 -13.82
C GLN A 432 -18.32 -3.07 -13.84
N ARG A 433 -19.23 -3.73 -14.57
CA ARG A 433 -20.62 -3.29 -14.71
C ARG A 433 -21.41 -3.35 -13.41
N SER A 434 -21.05 -4.29 -12.52
CA SER A 434 -21.77 -4.61 -11.29
C SER A 434 -20.76 -5.13 -10.26
N ALA A 435 -20.72 -4.48 -9.10
CA ALA A 435 -19.67 -4.71 -8.12
C ALA A 435 -20.22 -4.79 -6.69
N ASP A 436 -20.17 -6.01 -6.16
CA ASP A 436 -20.42 -6.28 -4.75
C ASP A 436 -19.21 -5.79 -3.94
N MET A 437 -19.40 -4.69 -3.21
CA MET A 437 -18.37 -4.10 -2.36
C MET A 437 -18.00 -5.00 -1.16
N GLY A 438 -18.90 -5.87 -0.72
CA GLY A 438 -18.69 -6.78 0.41
C GLY A 438 -17.73 -7.92 0.07
N LEU A 439 -17.97 -8.62 -1.03
CA LEU A 439 -17.22 -9.81 -1.41
C LEU A 439 -16.37 -9.63 -2.66
N GLY A 440 -16.99 -9.20 -3.77
CA GLY A 440 -16.37 -9.20 -5.09
C GLY A 440 -15.23 -8.19 -5.26
N VAL A 441 -15.46 -6.93 -4.89
CA VAL A 441 -14.51 -5.83 -5.15
C VAL A 441 -13.12 -6.06 -4.55
N PRO A 442 -12.96 -6.47 -3.28
CA PRO A 442 -11.63 -6.83 -2.75
C PRO A 442 -10.90 -7.89 -3.59
N PHE A 443 -11.64 -8.88 -4.10
CA PHE A 443 -11.12 -9.94 -4.96
C PHE A 443 -10.74 -9.39 -6.33
N ASN A 444 -11.57 -8.53 -6.92
CA ASN A 444 -11.35 -7.95 -8.24
C ASN A 444 -10.17 -6.96 -8.26
N ILE A 445 -9.98 -6.18 -7.19
CA ILE A 445 -8.80 -5.30 -7.03
C ILE A 445 -7.52 -6.13 -7.08
N ALA A 446 -7.46 -7.21 -6.29
CA ALA A 446 -6.29 -8.08 -6.26
C ALA A 446 -6.08 -8.83 -7.59
N SER A 447 -7.15 -9.33 -8.21
CA SER A 447 -7.08 -10.11 -9.47
C SER A 447 -6.53 -9.28 -10.64
N TYR A 448 -7.07 -8.08 -10.90
CA TYR A 448 -6.58 -7.26 -12.01
C TYR A 448 -5.25 -6.57 -11.70
N SER A 449 -4.94 -6.30 -10.43
CA SER A 449 -3.58 -5.90 -10.04
C SER A 449 -2.60 -7.03 -10.37
N LEU A 450 -2.91 -8.28 -10.01
CA LEU A 450 -2.05 -9.43 -10.31
C LEU A 450 -1.89 -9.64 -11.82
N LEU A 451 -2.97 -9.54 -12.60
CA LEU A 451 -2.90 -9.61 -14.07
C LEU A 451 -1.95 -8.55 -14.64
N THR A 452 -2.03 -7.32 -14.12
CA THR A 452 -1.15 -6.21 -14.53
C THR A 452 0.31 -6.52 -14.22
N TYR A 453 0.60 -7.04 -13.03
CA TYR A 453 1.94 -7.49 -12.65
C TYR A 453 2.46 -8.62 -13.57
N MET A 454 1.63 -9.61 -13.88
CA MET A 454 2.00 -10.74 -14.74
C MET A 454 2.33 -10.27 -16.17
N ILE A 455 1.46 -9.43 -16.77
CA ILE A 455 1.67 -8.89 -18.11
C ILE A 455 2.90 -7.98 -18.14
N ALA A 456 3.07 -7.13 -17.12
CA ALA A 456 4.26 -6.28 -17.01
C ALA A 456 5.55 -7.13 -17.02
N GLN A 457 5.60 -8.21 -16.22
CA GLN A 457 6.78 -9.07 -16.16
C GLN A 457 7.08 -9.77 -17.50
N VAL A 458 6.08 -10.33 -18.19
CA VAL A 458 6.32 -11.04 -19.46
C VAL A 458 6.64 -10.09 -20.61
N CYS A 459 6.39 -8.80 -20.43
CA CYS A 459 6.73 -7.72 -21.36
C CYS A 459 7.96 -6.90 -20.93
N ASP A 460 8.69 -7.34 -19.88
CA ASP A 460 9.85 -6.64 -19.32
C ASP A 460 9.58 -5.16 -18.94
N LEU A 461 8.36 -4.89 -18.43
CA LEU A 461 7.90 -3.61 -17.90
C LEU A 461 7.76 -3.65 -16.38
N SER A 462 7.69 -2.48 -15.76
CA SER A 462 7.30 -2.33 -14.35
C SER A 462 5.77 -2.17 -14.20
N PRO A 463 5.14 -2.64 -13.12
CA PRO A 463 3.73 -2.36 -12.89
C PRO A 463 3.53 -0.89 -12.51
N GLY A 464 2.56 -0.22 -13.17
CA GLY A 464 2.20 1.17 -12.98
C GLY A 464 1.01 1.32 -12.04
N ASP A 465 -0.17 1.59 -12.59
CA ASP A 465 -1.40 1.83 -11.83
C ASP A 465 -2.52 0.86 -12.20
N PHE A 466 -3.32 0.48 -11.20
CA PHE A 466 -4.61 -0.16 -11.42
C PHE A 466 -5.74 0.84 -11.17
N VAL A 467 -6.59 1.05 -12.17
CA VAL A 467 -7.78 1.92 -12.10
C VAL A 467 -9.04 1.05 -12.21
N HIS A 468 -9.88 1.07 -11.19
CA HIS A 468 -11.11 0.31 -11.12
C HIS A 468 -12.30 1.24 -11.37
N VAL A 469 -12.91 1.15 -12.55
CA VAL A 469 -14.11 1.90 -12.93
C VAL A 469 -15.32 1.01 -12.74
N ILE A 470 -16.34 1.49 -12.02
CA ILE A 470 -17.46 0.68 -11.60
C ILE A 470 -18.78 1.32 -12.05
N GLY A 471 -19.63 0.52 -12.68
CA GLY A 471 -21.02 0.85 -12.99
C GLY A 471 -21.89 0.83 -11.74
N ASP A 472 -22.73 -0.20 -11.59
CA ASP A 472 -23.52 -0.40 -10.38
C ASP A 472 -22.63 -0.88 -9.22
N THR A 473 -22.34 0.05 -8.30
CA THR A 473 -21.49 -0.15 -7.13
C THR A 473 -22.39 -0.32 -5.92
N HIS A 474 -22.41 -1.50 -5.30
CA HIS A 474 -23.42 -1.80 -4.30
C HIS A 474 -22.93 -2.57 -3.09
N VAL A 475 -23.68 -2.42 -2.01
CA VAL A 475 -23.59 -3.20 -0.78
C VAL A 475 -24.91 -3.95 -0.62
N TYR A 476 -24.85 -5.27 -0.48
CA TYR A 476 -26.02 -6.06 -0.10
C TYR A 476 -26.48 -5.68 1.30
N ARG A 477 -27.79 -5.60 1.52
CA ARG A 477 -28.35 -5.23 2.84
C ARG A 477 -27.90 -6.16 3.95
N THR A 478 -27.67 -7.44 3.63
CA THR A 478 -27.16 -8.46 4.55
C THR A 478 -25.70 -8.25 4.95
N HIS A 479 -24.94 -7.43 4.22
CA HIS A 479 -23.52 -7.16 4.49
C HIS A 479 -23.28 -5.85 5.25
N VAL A 480 -24.30 -4.98 5.41
CA VAL A 480 -24.14 -3.64 6.00
C VAL A 480 -23.46 -3.70 7.36
N ARG A 481 -23.96 -4.52 8.30
CA ARG A 481 -23.38 -4.65 9.65
C ARG A 481 -21.91 -5.12 9.63
N ALA A 482 -21.59 -6.08 8.76
CA ALA A 482 -20.24 -6.60 8.61
C ALA A 482 -19.28 -5.53 8.05
N LEU A 483 -19.77 -4.70 7.13
CA LEU A 483 -19.01 -3.61 6.53
C LEU A 483 -18.86 -2.41 7.47
N GLU A 484 -19.86 -2.11 8.30
CA GLU A 484 -19.74 -1.12 9.39
C GLU A 484 -18.64 -1.53 10.37
N GLU A 485 -18.52 -2.82 10.72
CA GLU A 485 -17.39 -3.33 11.50
C GLU A 485 -16.06 -3.16 10.74
N GLN A 486 -16.03 -3.46 9.45
CA GLN A 486 -14.82 -3.33 8.63
C GLN A 486 -14.31 -1.87 8.57
N ILE A 487 -15.19 -0.89 8.42
CA ILE A 487 -14.83 0.54 8.29
C ILE A 487 -14.17 1.08 9.57
N GLN A 488 -14.46 0.51 10.74
CA GLN A 488 -13.81 0.90 12.00
C GLN A 488 -12.38 0.37 12.14
N LYS A 489 -11.97 -0.59 11.29
CA LYS A 489 -10.62 -1.17 11.33
C LYS A 489 -9.65 -0.26 10.59
N MET A 490 -8.60 0.18 11.27
CA MET A 490 -7.53 0.93 10.62
C MET A 490 -6.80 0.03 9.61
N PRO A 491 -6.55 0.51 8.38
CA PRO A 491 -5.67 -0.16 7.43
C PRO A 491 -4.30 -0.44 8.05
N LYS A 492 -3.65 -1.46 7.51
CA LYS A 492 -2.25 -1.80 7.77
C LYS A 492 -1.47 -1.66 6.45
N PRO A 493 -0.13 -1.61 6.46
CA PRO A 493 0.66 -1.60 5.23
C PRO A 493 0.20 -2.68 4.25
N PHE A 494 0.02 -2.32 2.99
CA PHE A 494 -0.19 -3.30 1.94
C PHE A 494 1.02 -4.25 1.82
N PRO A 495 0.79 -5.52 1.47
CA PRO A 495 1.89 -6.45 1.25
C PRO A 495 2.70 -6.08 -0.01
N THR A 496 3.90 -6.63 -0.11
CA THR A 496 4.68 -6.63 -1.36
C THR A 496 4.49 -7.95 -2.09
N LEU A 497 4.21 -7.92 -3.39
CA LEU A 497 4.16 -9.11 -4.23
C LEU A 497 5.54 -9.42 -4.82
N LYS A 498 6.04 -10.63 -4.59
CA LYS A 498 7.21 -11.19 -5.29
C LYS A 498 6.74 -12.23 -6.29
N ILE A 499 7.20 -12.11 -7.53
CA ILE A 499 6.89 -13.02 -8.63
C ILE A 499 8.17 -13.74 -9.04
N ASN A 500 8.06 -15.02 -9.40
CA ASN A 500 9.19 -15.80 -9.92
C ASN A 500 9.75 -15.16 -11.21
N PRO A 501 11.00 -14.63 -11.20
CA PRO A 501 11.55 -13.90 -12.34
C PRO A 501 11.89 -14.79 -13.55
N SER A 502 11.92 -16.12 -13.37
CA SER A 502 12.20 -17.08 -14.45
C SER A 502 11.02 -17.26 -15.41
N LYS A 503 9.81 -16.85 -15.03
CA LYS A 503 8.60 -17.00 -15.83
C LYS A 503 8.51 -15.89 -16.88
N LYS A 504 8.55 -16.29 -18.15
CA LYS A 504 8.58 -15.40 -19.32
C LYS A 504 7.35 -15.50 -20.23
N GLY A 505 6.49 -16.49 -20.03
CA GLY A 505 5.22 -16.64 -20.75
C GLY A 505 4.02 -16.56 -19.80
N ILE A 506 2.92 -15.95 -20.26
CA ILE A 506 1.72 -15.76 -19.44
C ILE A 506 1.10 -17.09 -18.99
N ASP A 507 1.18 -18.12 -19.85
CA ASP A 507 0.66 -19.47 -19.58
C ASP A 507 1.60 -20.32 -18.70
N SER A 508 2.81 -19.83 -18.41
CA SER A 508 3.82 -20.59 -17.66
C SER A 508 3.70 -20.45 -16.14
N PHE A 509 2.90 -19.48 -15.66
CA PHE A 509 2.75 -19.21 -14.24
C PHE A 509 1.93 -20.29 -13.54
N VAL A 510 2.35 -20.64 -12.32
CA VAL A 510 1.61 -21.48 -11.38
C VAL A 510 1.47 -20.76 -10.04
N ALA A 511 0.57 -21.22 -9.17
CA ALA A 511 0.28 -20.53 -7.92
C ALA A 511 1.50 -20.31 -7.01
N SER A 512 2.46 -21.25 -7.01
CA SER A 512 3.70 -21.15 -6.23
C SER A 512 4.68 -20.07 -6.73
N ASP A 513 4.46 -19.50 -7.92
CA ASP A 513 5.28 -18.41 -8.45
C ASP A 513 5.00 -17.05 -7.80
N PHE A 514 3.95 -16.96 -6.97
CA PHE A 514 3.50 -15.72 -6.34
C PHE A 514 3.64 -15.78 -4.82
N LYS A 515 4.46 -14.89 -4.25
CA LYS A 515 4.68 -14.79 -2.81
C LYS A 515 4.33 -13.39 -2.30
N LEU A 516 3.37 -13.32 -1.38
CA LEU A 516 3.11 -12.11 -0.61
C LEU A 516 4.10 -12.00 0.55
N VAL A 517 4.68 -10.82 0.72
CA VAL A 517 5.56 -10.48 1.83
C VAL A 517 4.88 -9.41 2.68
N GLY A 518 4.75 -9.67 3.98
CA GLY A 518 4.15 -8.73 4.93
C GLY A 518 2.64 -8.60 4.87
N TYR A 519 1.91 -9.63 4.42
CA TYR A 519 0.45 -9.62 4.47
C TYR A 519 -0.06 -9.96 5.89
N ASP A 520 -0.34 -8.93 6.68
CA ASP A 520 -0.88 -9.06 8.04
C ASP A 520 -2.29 -8.42 8.16
N PRO A 521 -3.33 -8.95 7.51
CA PRO A 521 -4.66 -8.36 7.59
C PRO A 521 -5.30 -8.57 8.96
N HIS A 522 -6.31 -7.76 9.26
CA HIS A 522 -7.32 -8.07 10.27
C HIS A 522 -8.01 -9.41 9.97
N GLN A 523 -8.69 -9.96 10.97
CA GLN A 523 -9.38 -11.25 10.85
C GLN A 523 -10.44 -11.24 9.73
N LYS A 524 -10.77 -12.45 9.24
CA LYS A 524 -11.84 -12.65 8.26
C LYS A 524 -13.15 -12.11 8.83
N ILE A 525 -13.93 -11.45 7.97
CA ILE A 525 -15.29 -11.03 8.27
C ILE A 525 -16.20 -11.88 7.40
N GLU A 526 -17.09 -12.66 8.02
CA GLU A 526 -17.99 -13.55 7.29
C GLU A 526 -19.10 -12.75 6.59
N MET A 527 -19.25 -12.96 5.29
CA MET A 527 -20.33 -12.41 4.46
C MET A 527 -20.79 -13.53 3.52
N LYS A 528 -22.11 -13.79 3.51
CA LYS A 528 -22.68 -14.82 2.63
C LYS A 528 -22.87 -14.26 1.23
N MET A 529 -22.49 -15.03 0.22
CA MET A 529 -22.77 -14.69 -1.17
C MET A 529 -24.29 -14.71 -1.43
N ALA A 530 -24.77 -13.74 -2.20
CA ALA A 530 -26.15 -13.71 -2.68
C ALA A 530 -26.23 -14.46 -4.01
N ILE A 531 -27.00 -15.55 -4.04
CA ILE A 531 -27.16 -16.43 -5.22
C ILE A 531 -28.32 -15.94 -6.08
#